data_AF-A0A0L0FIX4-F1
#
_entry.id   AF-A0A0L0FIX4-F1
#
_cell.length_a   1.000
_cell.length_b   1.000
_cell.length_c   1.000
_cell.angle_alpha   90.00
_cell.angle_beta   90.00
_cell.angle_gamma   90.00
#
_symmetry.space_group_name_H-M   'P 1'
#
loop_
_entity.id
_entity.type
_entity.pdbx_description
1 polymer ?
#
loop_
_entity_poly.entity_id
_entity_poly.type
_entity_poly.pdbx_seq_one_letter_code
_entity_poly.pdbx_strand_id
1 'polypeptide(L)'
;MSTHSVFKMEDGTGIIDVQLWVSTNETDAEAQQRAMWREDTYVRVVGHLSEFMEKRKVHAAHLAVVEDFNEITFHLLEAMQCHIKNARNN
;
A
#
# COMPACT_ATOMS: atom_id res chain seq x y z
N MET A 1 -0.28 21.85 -10.59
CA MET A 1 0.47 20.67 -11.05
C MET A 1 0.34 19.62 -9.97
N SER A 2 -0.20 18.44 -10.28
CA SER A 2 -0.32 17.36 -9.30
C SER A 2 0.88 16.44 -9.43
N THR A 3 1.71 16.36 -8.40
CA THR A 3 2.87 15.48 -8.36
C THR A 3 2.42 14.13 -7.79
N HIS A 4 2.83 13.03 -8.41
CA HIS A 4 2.57 11.71 -7.88
C HIS A 4 3.90 11.01 -7.59
N SER A 5 3.92 10.21 -6.53
CA SER A 5 5.03 9.32 -6.20
C SER A 5 4.65 7.90 -6.56
N VAL A 6 5.59 7.15 -7.13
CA VAL A 6 5.41 5.73 -7.44
C VAL A 6 6.42 4.94 -6.62
N PHE A 7 5.93 3.97 -5.87
CA PHE A 7 6.72 3.05 -5.05
C PHE A 7 6.61 1.65 -5.63
N LYS A 8 7.71 0.90 -5.62
CA LYS A 8 7.68 -0.55 -5.86
C LYS A 8 7.63 -1.23 -4.51
N MET A 9 6.63 -2.08 -4.30
CA MET A 9 6.44 -2.78 -3.04
C MET A 9 6.45 -4.28 -3.29
N GLU A 10 7.06 -5.01 -2.36
CA GLU A 10 7.19 -6.46 -2.37
C GLU A 10 6.73 -7.01 -1.02
N ASP A 11 5.93 -8.07 -1.02
CA ASP A 11 5.43 -8.77 0.18
C ASP A 11 5.85 -10.25 0.24
N GLY A 12 6.76 -10.66 -0.64
CA GLY A 12 7.19 -12.05 -0.82
C GLY A 12 6.29 -12.90 -1.73
N THR A 13 5.11 -12.39 -2.12
CA THR A 13 4.22 -13.06 -3.10
C THR A 13 4.35 -12.48 -4.51
N GLY A 14 4.89 -11.27 -4.62
CA GLY A 14 5.16 -10.59 -5.87
C GLY A 14 5.55 -9.14 -5.65
N ILE A 15 5.67 -8.40 -6.75
CA ILE A 15 6.00 -6.97 -6.76
C ILE A 15 4.86 -6.21 -7.42
N ILE A 16 4.44 -5.09 -6.82
CA ILE A 16 3.40 -4.22 -7.36
C ILE A 16 3.80 -2.74 -7.30
N ASP A 17 3.39 -1.98 -8.32
CA ASP A 17 3.54 -0.52 -8.34
C ASP A 17 2.41 0.12 -7.52
N VAL A 18 2.78 0.97 -6.56
CA VAL A 18 1.87 1.74 -5.71
C VAL A 18 2.04 3.23 -6.03
N GLN A 19 0.98 3.88 -6.47
CA GLN A 19 0.96 5.30 -6.81
C GLN A 19 0.23 6.10 -5.74
N LEU A 20 0.90 7.10 -5.16
CA LEU A 20 0.31 8.07 -4.24
C LEU A 20 0.27 9.45 -4.91
N TRP A 21 -0.90 10.08 -4.90
CA TRP A 21 -1.03 11.47 -5.31
C TRP A 21 -0.68 12.39 -4.15
N VAL A 22 0.32 13.26 -4.37
CA VAL A 22 0.73 14.26 -3.39
C VAL A 22 0.00 15.56 -3.68
N SER A 23 -0.76 16.02 -2.69
CA SER A 23 -1.40 17.34 -2.72
C SER A 23 -0.38 18.45 -2.48
N THR A 24 -0.51 19.57 -3.18
CA THR A 24 0.35 20.76 -2.97
C THR A 24 0.11 21.43 -1.61
N ASN A 25 -0.99 21.09 -0.93
CA ASN A 25 -1.36 21.59 0.39
C ASN A 25 -1.16 20.52 1.48
N GLU A 26 -0.06 19.78 1.43
CA GLU A 26 0.29 18.82 2.47
C GLU A 26 0.48 19.53 3.82
N THR A 27 0.02 18.87 4.87
CA THR A 27 0.30 19.27 6.25
C THR A 27 1.71 18.84 6.67
N ASP A 28 2.29 19.53 7.65
CA ASP A 28 3.62 19.17 8.18
C ASP A 28 3.67 17.71 8.68
N ALA A 29 2.55 17.18 9.18
CA ALA A 29 2.43 15.78 9.60
C ALA A 29 2.53 14.80 8.40
N GLU A 30 1.85 15.08 7.29
CA GLU A 30 1.92 14.26 6.07
C GLU A 30 3.31 14.33 5.41
N ALA A 31 3.98 15.48 5.51
CA ALA A 31 5.37 15.63 5.08
C ALA A 31 6.31 14.76 5.93
N GLN A 32 6.17 14.78 7.26
CA GLN A 32 6.97 13.94 8.17
C GLN A 32 6.75 12.46 7.93
N GLN A 33 5.50 12.01 7.77
CA GLN A 33 5.18 10.60 7.54
C GLN A 33 5.81 10.08 6.24
N ARG A 34 5.78 10.87 5.18
CA ARG A 34 6.43 10.51 3.92
C ARG A 34 7.95 10.49 4.00
N ALA A 35 8.56 11.33 4.84
CA ALA A 35 10.01 11.30 5.07
C ALA A 35 10.49 9.98 5.72
N MET A 36 9.55 9.21 6.31
CA MET A 36 9.81 7.89 6.89
C MET A 36 9.67 6.74 5.87
N TRP A 37 9.06 6.97 4.70
CA TRP A 37 8.93 5.96 3.64
C TRP A 37 10.25 5.79 2.89
N ARG A 38 11.20 5.12 3.54
CA ARG A 38 12.50 4.78 2.99
C ARG A 38 12.50 3.34 2.46
N GLU A 39 13.51 3.03 1.67
CA GLU A 39 13.83 1.64 1.31
C GLU A 39 14.04 0.81 2.60
N ASP A 40 13.72 -0.47 2.53
CA ASP A 40 13.77 -1.44 3.65
C ASP A 40 12.80 -1.16 4.83
N THR A 41 11.77 -0.33 4.63
CA THR A 41 10.71 -0.09 5.62
C THR A 41 9.42 -0.82 5.25
N TYR A 42 8.79 -1.49 6.22
CA TYR A 42 7.46 -2.04 6.04
C TYR A 42 6.40 -0.95 6.12
N VAL A 43 5.48 -0.96 5.16
CA VAL A 43 4.38 0.00 5.09
C VAL A 43 3.06 -0.72 4.86
N ARG A 44 2.00 -0.21 5.49
CA ARG A 44 0.63 -0.61 5.21
C ARG A 44 0.05 0.32 4.15
N VAL A 45 -0.43 -0.27 3.06
CA VAL A 45 -1.08 0.45 1.96
C VAL A 45 -2.58 0.24 2.03
N VAL A 46 -3.34 1.32 1.95
CA VAL A 46 -4.80 1.28 1.71
C VAL A 46 -5.07 2.02 0.42
N GLY A 47 -5.68 1.34 -0.55
CA GLY A 47 -5.88 1.90 -1.87
C GLY A 47 -6.75 1.06 -2.78
N HIS A 48 -6.95 1.55 -3.99
CA HIS A 48 -7.74 0.89 -5.02
C HIS A 48 -6.83 0.16 -6.01
N LEU A 49 -7.09 -1.13 -6.25
CA LEU A 49 -6.40 -1.91 -7.26
C LEU A 49 -6.95 -1.57 -8.66
N SER A 50 -6.07 -1.14 -9.56
CA SER A 50 -6.37 -0.81 -10.95
C SER A 50 -5.50 -1.64 -11.88
N GLU A 51 -6.02 -2.04 -13.03
CA GLU A 51 -5.28 -2.76 -14.06
C GLU A 51 -5.40 -2.01 -15.39
N PHE A 52 -4.26 -1.66 -15.98
CA PHE A 52 -4.21 -0.98 -17.27
C PHE A 52 -3.13 -1.60 -18.14
N MET A 53 -3.50 -2.05 -19.35
CA MET A 53 -2.59 -2.75 -20.27
C MET A 53 -1.83 -3.90 -19.58
N GLU A 54 -2.55 -4.77 -18.87
CA GLU A 54 -2.02 -5.93 -18.13
C GLU A 54 -1.04 -5.58 -16.98
N LYS A 55 -0.92 -4.30 -16.63
CA LYS A 55 -0.12 -3.84 -15.49
C LYS A 55 -1.05 -3.48 -14.34
N ARG A 56 -0.94 -4.23 -13.26
CA ARG A 56 -1.63 -3.96 -12.00
C ARG A 56 -0.91 -2.90 -11.20
N LYS A 57 -1.66 -1.94 -10.68
CA LYS A 57 -1.17 -0.85 -9.83
C LYS A 57 -2.16 -0.59 -8.71
N VAL A 58 -1.66 -0.18 -7.55
CA VAL A 58 -2.50 0.31 -6.45
C VAL A 58 -2.47 1.83 -6.44
N HIS A 59 -3.63 2.46 -6.56
CA HIS A 59 -3.77 3.88 -6.24
C HIS A 59 -3.96 4.01 -4.74
N ALA A 60 -2.90 4.39 -4.03
CA ALA A 60 -2.91 4.54 -2.58
C ALA A 60 -3.74 5.77 -2.18
N ALA A 61 -4.66 5.55 -1.25
CA ALA A 61 -5.35 6.61 -0.52
C ALA A 61 -4.60 6.92 0.78
N HIS A 62 -4.00 5.91 1.41
CA HIS A 62 -3.24 6.05 2.64
C HIS A 62 -2.06 5.09 2.70
N LEU A 63 -0.94 5.56 3.25
CA LEU A 63 0.31 4.83 3.41
C LEU A 63 0.85 5.08 4.81
N ALA A 64 0.95 4.05 5.65
CA ALA A 64 1.45 4.16 7.02
C ALA A 64 2.68 3.26 7.21
N VAL A 65 3.68 3.72 7.96
CA VAL A 65 4.79 2.85 8.37
C VAL A 65 4.26 1.85 9.40
N VAL A 66 4.70 0.60 9.28
CA VAL A 66 4.40 -0.44 10.27
C VAL A 66 5.37 -0.28 11.43
N GLU A 67 4.83 0.00 12.62
CA GLU A 67 5.62 0.12 13.86
C GLU A 67 5.65 -1.20 14.63
N ASP A 68 4.56 -1.98 14.60
CA ASP A 68 4.49 -3.32 15.18
C ASP A 68 4.49 -4.39 14.07
N PHE A 69 5.55 -5.21 14.04
CA PHE A 69 5.69 -6.29 13.07
C PHE A 69 4.62 -7.38 13.18
N ASN A 70 3.88 -7.47 14.29
CA ASN A 70 2.72 -8.36 14.40
C ASN A 70 1.63 -8.01 13.37
N GLU A 71 1.55 -6.74 12.93
CA GLU A 71 0.61 -6.29 11.91
C GLU A 71 0.79 -7.03 10.57
N ILE A 72 2.04 -7.39 10.22
CA ILE A 72 2.34 -8.11 8.98
C ILE A 72 1.75 -9.52 9.02
N THR A 73 2.02 -10.24 10.11
CA THR A 73 1.50 -11.60 10.30
C THR A 73 -0.03 -11.59 10.34
N PHE A 74 -0.61 -10.61 11.04
CA PHE A 74 -2.06 -10.42 11.09
C PHE A 74 -2.65 -10.17 9.69
N HIS A 75 -2.02 -9.30 8.89
CA HIS A 75 -2.47 -9.01 7.53
C HIS A 75 -2.48 -10.24 6.63
N LEU A 76 -1.46 -11.10 6.70
CA LEU A 76 -1.40 -12.34 5.93
C LEU A 76 -2.53 -13.31 6.33
N LEU A 77 -2.80 -13.44 7.63
CA LEU A 77 -3.91 -14.26 8.14
C LEU A 77 -5.28 -13.71 7.70
N GLU A 78 -5.45 -12.39 7.76
CA GLU A 78 -6.67 -11.71 7.31
C GLU A 78 -6.90 -11.90 5.80
N ALA A 79 -5.86 -11.75 4.99
CA ALA A 79 -5.93 -11.96 3.54
C ALA A 79 -6.37 -13.40 3.20
N MET A 80 -5.78 -14.40 3.85
CA MET A 80 -6.18 -15.80 3.69
C MET A 80 -7.63 -16.03 4.12
N GLN A 81 -8.04 -15.51 5.27
CA GLN A 81 -9.40 -15.66 5.77
C GLN A 81 -10.42 -15.01 4.82
N CYS A 82 -10.13 -13.80 4.33
CA CYS A 82 -10.95 -13.06 3.38
C CYS A 82 -11.10 -13.84 2.07
N HIS A 83 -10.00 -14.38 1.54
CA HIS A 83 -10.02 -15.21 0.34
C HIS A 83 -10.90 -16.46 0.52
N ILE A 84 -10.74 -17.21 1.62
CA ILE A 84 -11.56 -18.40 1.90
C ILE A 84 -13.04 -18.05 2.00
N LYS A 85 -13.38 -16.94 2.68
CA LYS A 85 -14.77 -16.48 2.79
C LYS A 85 -15.35 -16.15 1.41
N ASN A 86 -14.62 -15.41 0.59
CA ASN A 86 -15.09 -15.00 -0.74
C ASN A 86 -15.20 -16.19 -1.70
N ALA A 87 -14.26 -17.12 -1.67
CA ALA A 87 -14.29 -18.33 -2.50
C ALA A 87 -15.44 -19.28 -2.13
N ARG A 88 -15.93 -19.24 -0.89
CA ARG A 88 -17.08 -20.05 -0.43
C ARG A 88 -18.44 -19.42 -0.71
N ASN A 89 -18.47 -18.11 -0.97
CA ASN A 89 -19.70 -17.35 -1.23
C ASN A 89 -20.01 -17.18 -2.72
N ASN A 90 -19.13 -17.69 -3.59
CA ASN A 90 -19.35 -17.86 -5.04
C ASN A 90 -19.70 -19.31 -5.35
#